data_AF-A0A927JAZ9-F1
#
_entry.id   AF-A0A927JAZ9-F1
#
_cell.length_a   1.000
_cell.length_b   1.000
_cell.length_c   1.000
_cell.angle_alpha   90.00
_cell.angle_beta   90.00
_cell.angle_gamma   90.00
#
_symmetry.space_group_name_H-M   'P 1'
#
loop_
_entity.id
_entity.type
_entity.pdbx_description
1 polymer ?
#
loop_
_entity_poly.entity_id
_entity_poly.type
_entity_poly.pdbx_seq_one_letter_code
_entity_poly.pdbx_strand_id
1 'polypeptide(L)'
;MVLTALAIGGGVYALVHAARQRPDAYTATDKLTKPTWLAILGVSVLVIFVFSAYSLLGLIGVIAIGVYLADVRPKVDGIQGGPRW
;
A
#
# COMPACT_ATOMS: atom_id res chain seq x y z
N MET A 1 -6.62 -1.84 -20.25
CA MET A 1 -7.73 -2.15 -19.30
C MET A 1 -7.33 -3.14 -18.23
N VAL A 2 -6.71 -4.28 -18.58
CA VAL A 2 -6.23 -5.27 -17.60
C VAL A 2 -5.30 -4.67 -16.55
N LEU A 3 -4.32 -3.85 -16.95
CA LEU A 3 -3.37 -3.20 -16.02
C LEU A 3 -4.08 -2.33 -14.98
N THR A 4 -5.00 -1.47 -15.41
CA THR A 4 -5.76 -0.59 -14.51
C THR A 4 -6.57 -1.40 -13.50
N ALA A 5 -7.22 -2.48 -13.93
CA ALA A 5 -7.97 -3.36 -13.02
C ALA A 5 -7.06 -4.04 -11.99
N LEU A 6 -5.89 -4.56 -12.42
CA LEU A 6 -4.91 -5.16 -11.52
C LEU A 6 -4.34 -4.15 -10.52
N ALA A 7 -4.04 -2.94 -10.97
CA ALA A 7 -3.55 -1.86 -10.13
C ALA A 7 -4.57 -1.47 -9.05
N ILE A 8 -5.85 -1.31 -9.43
CA ILE A 8 -6.93 -1.03 -8.48
C ILE A 8 -7.10 -2.20 -7.50
N GLY A 9 -7.15 -3.44 -8.00
CA GLY A 9 -7.27 -4.63 -7.16
C GLY A 9 -6.11 -4.75 -6.14
N GLY A 10 -4.88 -4.55 -6.60
CA GLY A 10 -3.69 -4.51 -5.74
C GLY A 10 -3.72 -3.36 -4.73
N GLY A 11 -4.21 -2.19 -5.13
CA GLY A 11 -4.36 -1.03 -4.24
C GLY A 11 -5.43 -1.22 -3.18
N VAL A 12 -6.58 -1.79 -3.53
CA VAL A 12 -7.64 -2.15 -2.57
C VAL A 12 -7.13 -3.21 -1.59
N TYR A 13 -6.43 -4.23 -2.10
CA TYR A 13 -5.80 -5.24 -1.26
C TYR A 13 -4.79 -4.60 -0.28
N ALA A 14 -3.91 -3.72 -0.78
CA ALA A 14 -2.95 -2.98 0.03
C ALA A 14 -3.63 -2.11 1.10
N LEU A 15 -4.73 -1.44 0.77
CA LEU A 15 -5.54 -0.64 1.71
C LEU A 15 -6.13 -1.49 2.82
N VAL A 16 -6.80 -2.58 2.47
CA VAL A 16 -7.42 -3.50 3.44
C VAL A 16 -6.35 -4.08 4.35
N HIS A 17 -5.22 -4.49 3.77
CA HIS A 17 -4.05 -4.92 4.53
C HIS A 17 -3.63 -3.83 5.52
N ALA A 18 -3.28 -2.63 5.02
CA ALA A 18 -2.80 -1.53 5.85
C ALA A 18 -3.76 -1.14 6.99
N ALA A 19 -5.07 -1.20 6.73
CA ALA A 19 -6.09 -0.89 7.72
C ALA A 19 -6.12 -1.91 8.87
N ARG A 20 -5.89 -3.19 8.56
CA ARG A 20 -5.87 -4.30 9.54
C ARG A 20 -4.59 -4.34 10.38
N GLN A 21 -3.48 -3.84 9.86
CA GLN A 21 -2.21 -3.85 10.56
C GLN A 21 -2.25 -2.93 11.80
N ARG A 22 -1.62 -3.36 12.90
CA ARG A 22 -1.51 -2.56 14.13
C ARG A 22 -0.63 -1.32 13.91
N PRO A 23 -0.96 -0.15 14.52
CA PRO A 23 -0.21 1.10 14.28
C PRO A 23 1.25 1.08 14.76
N ASP A 24 1.52 0.39 15.87
CA ASP A 24 2.83 0.22 16.49
C ASP A 24 3.82 -0.54 15.59
N ALA A 25 3.33 -1.47 14.76
CA ALA A 25 4.15 -2.18 13.79
C ALA A 25 4.74 -1.25 12.71
N TYR A 26 4.06 -0.14 12.37
CA TYR A 26 4.62 0.83 11.41
C TYR A 26 5.78 1.61 12.00
N THR A 27 5.63 2.08 13.23
CA THR A 27 6.67 2.82 13.94
C THR A 27 7.90 1.95 14.26
N ALA A 28 7.70 0.64 14.47
CA ALA A 28 8.78 -0.31 14.74
C ALA A 28 9.63 -0.67 13.50
N THR A 29 9.21 -0.25 12.30
CA THR A 29 9.88 -0.61 11.03
C THR A 29 10.65 0.54 10.38
N ASP A 30 10.78 1.68 11.07
CA ASP A 30 11.35 2.93 10.53
C ASP A 30 10.68 3.35 9.21
N LYS A 31 9.36 3.11 9.10
CA LYS A 31 8.53 3.52 7.96
C LYS A 31 7.60 4.66 8.35
N LEU A 32 6.98 5.27 7.33
CA LEU A 32 5.91 6.24 7.53
C LEU A 32 4.80 5.63 8.39
N THR A 33 4.09 6.49 9.12
CA THR A 33 3.03 6.06 10.04
C THR A 33 1.86 5.41 9.30
N LYS A 34 1.07 4.61 10.03
CA LYS A 34 -0.16 4.00 9.52
C LYS A 34 -1.10 4.99 8.79
N PRO A 35 -1.50 6.15 9.36
CA PRO A 35 -2.40 7.06 8.67
C PRO A 35 -1.79 7.64 7.39
N THR A 36 -0.46 7.87 7.36
CA THR A 36 0.23 8.32 6.15
C THR A 36 0.13 7.27 5.04
N TRP A 37 0.39 5.99 5.34
CA TRP A 37 0.26 4.93 4.34
C TRP A 37 -1.19 4.72 3.87
N LEU A 38 -2.17 4.79 4.77
CA LEU A 38 -3.57 4.71 4.40
C LEU A 38 -3.98 5.86 3.46
N ALA A 39 -3.51 7.08 3.73
CA ALA A 39 -3.77 8.23 2.86
C ALA A 39 -3.12 8.05 1.48
N ILE A 40 -1.84 7.65 1.43
CA ILE A 40 -1.11 7.40 0.17
C ILE A 40 -1.83 6.35 -0.69
N LEU A 41 -2.18 5.20 -0.09
CA LEU A 41 -2.86 4.13 -0.81
C LEU A 41 -4.27 4.54 -1.24
N GLY A 42 -5.00 5.26 -0.39
CA GLY A 42 -6.35 5.75 -0.68
C GLY A 42 -6.34 6.70 -1.88
N VAL A 43 -5.45 7.69 -1.86
CA VAL A 43 -5.27 8.63 -2.97
C VAL A 43 -4.79 7.90 -4.23
N SER A 44 -3.87 6.95 -4.10
CA SER A 44 -3.36 6.17 -5.25
C SER A 44 -4.48 5.41 -5.97
N VAL A 45 -5.36 4.73 -5.22
CA VAL A 45 -6.51 4.02 -5.79
C VAL A 45 -7.47 4.99 -6.48
N LEU A 46 -7.79 6.13 -5.85
CA LEU A 46 -8.66 7.15 -6.45
C LEU A 46 -8.06 7.74 -7.72
N VAL A 47 -6.77 8.08 -7.71
CA VAL A 47 -6.07 8.63 -8.88
C VAL A 47 -6.03 7.63 -10.03
N ILE A 48 -5.72 6.37 -9.77
CA ILE A 48 -5.75 5.33 -10.81
C ILE A 48 -7.16 5.13 -11.36
N PHE A 49 -8.18 5.19 -10.50
CA PHE A 49 -9.57 5.05 -10.91
C PHE A 49 -10.01 6.20 -11.85
N VAL A 50 -9.65 7.44 -11.52
CA VAL A 50 -10.05 8.63 -12.30
C VAL A 50 -9.21 8.80 -13.58
N PHE A 51 -7.89 8.64 -13.48
CA PHE A 51 -6.96 8.97 -14.56
C PHE A 51 -6.41 7.76 -15.32
N SER A 52 -6.75 6.53 -14.93
CA SER A 52 -6.21 5.27 -15.45
C SER A 52 -4.73 5.05 -15.11
N ALA A 53 -4.31 3.79 -15.01
CA ALA A 53 -2.94 3.39 -14.67
C ALA A 53 -1.89 3.79 -15.72
N TYR A 54 -2.30 4.10 -16.95
CA TYR A 54 -1.41 4.54 -18.03
C TYR A 54 -1.10 6.04 -18.00
N SER A 55 -1.83 6.82 -17.21
CA SER A 55 -1.52 8.24 -17.01
C SER A 55 -0.28 8.39 -16.12
N LEU A 56 0.44 9.51 -16.25
CA LEU A 56 1.59 9.79 -15.38
C LEU A 56 1.19 9.79 -13.89
N LEU A 57 0.03 10.37 -13.56
CA LEU A 57 -0.50 10.39 -12.20
C LEU A 57 -0.89 8.99 -11.72
N GLY A 58 -1.55 8.20 -12.57
CA GLY A 58 -1.89 6.81 -12.27
C GLY A 58 -0.64 5.95 -12.05
N LEU A 59 0.41 6.17 -12.84
CA LEU A 59 1.68 5.45 -12.70
C LEU A 59 2.33 5.71 -11.34
N ILE A 60 2.31 6.95 -10.85
CA ILE A 60 2.78 7.28 -9.50
C ILE A 60 1.97 6.49 -8.45
N GLY A 61 0.65 6.41 -8.62
CA GLY A 61 -0.21 5.59 -7.76
C GLY A 61 0.14 4.10 -7.81
N VAL A 62 0.43 3.56 -8.99
CA VAL A 62 0.85 2.15 -9.15
C VAL A 62 2.16 1.89 -8.43
N ILE A 63 3.13 2.80 -8.56
CA ILE A 63 4.42 2.72 -7.87
C ILE A 63 4.20 2.76 -6.35
N ALA A 64 3.37 3.69 -5.85
CA ALA A 64 3.08 3.78 -4.41
C ALA A 64 2.48 2.48 -3.85
N ILE A 65 1.54 1.86 -4.58
CA ILE A 65 0.97 0.55 -4.24
C ILE A 65 2.06 -0.53 -4.24
N GLY A 66 2.91 -0.54 -5.27
CA GLY A 66 4.02 -1.48 -5.39
C GLY A 66 5.02 -1.37 -4.23
N VAL A 67 5.42 -0.15 -3.86
CA VAL A 67 6.31 0.11 -2.72
C VAL A 67 5.69 -0.39 -1.42
N TYR A 68 4.39 -0.14 -1.20
CA TYR A 68 3.73 -0.66 0.00
C TYR A 68 3.77 -2.19 0.04
N LEU A 69 3.42 -2.86 -1.05
CA LEU A 69 3.36 -4.32 -1.10
C LEU A 69 4.75 -4.99 -1.01
N ALA A 70 5.77 -4.40 -1.63
CA ALA A 70 7.10 -4.97 -1.72
C ALA A 70 8.01 -4.63 -0.52
N ASP A 71 7.86 -3.43 0.06
CA ASP A 71 8.76 -2.95 1.12
C ASP A 71 8.05 -2.83 2.48
N VAL A 72 6.89 -2.18 2.55
CA VAL A 72 6.24 -1.87 3.83
C VAL A 72 5.58 -3.09 4.43
N ARG A 73 4.78 -3.80 3.63
CA ARG A 73 4.02 -4.97 4.07
C ARG A 73 4.92 -6.05 4.68
N PRO A 74 6.00 -6.52 4.03
CA PRO A 74 6.85 -7.56 4.60
C PRO A 74 7.47 -7.16 5.95
N LYS A 75 7.80 -5.87 6.11
CA LYS A 75 8.37 -5.33 7.35
C LYS A 75 7.33 -5.27 8.46
N VAL A 76 6.16 -4.73 8.18
CA VAL A 76 5.06 -4.61 9.14
C VAL A 76 4.56 -6.00 9.58
N ASP A 77 4.44 -6.94 8.64
CA ASP A 77 4.07 -8.34 8.93
C ASP A 77 5.14 -9.03 9.80
N GLY A 78 6.41 -8.73 9.56
CA GLY A 78 7.54 -9.25 10.36
C GLY A 78 7.47 -8.86 11.84
N ILE A 79 6.94 -7.68 12.17
CA ILE A 79 6.76 -7.25 13.57
C ILE A 79 5.59 -7.98 14.24
N GLN A 80 4.54 -8.32 13.50
CA GLN A 80 3.35 -8.96 14.06
C GLN A 80 3.50 -10.46 14.29
N GLY A 81 4.39 -11.12 13.54
CA GLY A 81 4.59 -12.57 13.64
C GLY A 81 5.23 -13.08 14.93
N GLY A 82 5.72 -12.19 15.80
CA GLY A 82 6.51 -12.57 16.98
C GLY A 82 7.83 -13.26 16.61
N PRO A 83 8.73 -13.50 17.58
CA PRO A 83 9.97 -14.23 17.33
C PRO A 83 9.69 -15.64 16.79
N ARG A 84 10.19 -15.97 15.61
CA ARG A 84 10.11 -17.32 15.02
C ARG A 84 11.37 -18.11 15.36
N TRP A 85 11.61 -18.33 16.65
CA TRP A 85 12.61 -19.27 17.16
C TRP A 85 11.94 -20.39 17.93
#